data_AF-A0A4Z0P5H6-F1
#
_entry.id   AF-A0A4Z0P5H6-F1
#
_cell.length_a   1.000
_cell.length_b   1.000
_cell.length_c   1.000
_cell.angle_alpha   90.00
_cell.angle_beta   90.00
_cell.angle_gamma   90.00
#
_symmetry.space_group_name_H-M   'P 1'
#
loop_
_entity.id
_entity.type
_entity.pdbx_description
1 polymer ?
#
loop_
_entity_poly.entity_id
_entity_poly.type
_entity_poly.pdbx_seq_one_letter_code
_entity_poly.pdbx_strand_id
1 'polypeptide(L)'
;MAISHVVMAGILVLVLGLLYLLIASRGRSGAYKLAVGVAVTASLLLVWGNLAVGFIGSENNPMNLLYGAVLAVGFIGAILAKLQPLGMARAMFAAAATQFAVPFVALLIKQPELTMGVLWVIVLNTIFAGLWVVAGLLFRRAGLASVGFSR
;
A
#
# COMPACT_ATOMS: atom_id res chain seq x y z
N MET A 1 4.68 -29.28 -1.66
CA MET A 1 5.13 -27.88 -1.64
C MET A 1 4.41 -26.99 -2.67
N ALA A 2 4.13 -27.43 -3.90
CA ALA A 2 3.44 -26.55 -4.89
C ALA A 2 2.01 -26.12 -4.50
N ILE A 3 1.22 -27.02 -3.90
CA ILE A 3 -0.18 -26.76 -3.53
C ILE A 3 -0.29 -25.64 -2.49
N SER A 4 0.61 -25.57 -1.51
CA SER A 4 0.56 -24.54 -0.46
C SER A 4 0.78 -23.13 -1.00
N HIS A 5 1.63 -22.95 -2.01
CA HIS A 5 1.85 -21.63 -2.62
C HIS A 5 0.63 -21.15 -3.41
N VAL A 6 -0.01 -22.05 -4.15
CA VAL A 6 -1.25 -21.74 -4.90
C VAL A 6 -2.39 -21.39 -3.95
N VAL A 7 -2.55 -22.15 -2.86
CA VAL A 7 -3.57 -21.89 -1.84
C VAL A 7 -3.32 -20.53 -1.18
N MET A 8 -2.08 -20.22 -0.79
CA MET A 8 -1.73 -18.94 -0.17
C MET A 8 -1.98 -17.75 -1.12
N ALA A 9 -1.59 -17.87 -2.40
CA ALA A 9 -1.85 -16.84 -3.40
C ALA A 9 -3.36 -16.65 -3.62
N GLY A 10 -4.13 -17.74 -3.67
CA GLY A 10 -5.58 -17.71 -3.78
C GLY A 10 -6.24 -17.00 -2.60
N ILE A 11 -5.82 -17.30 -1.37
CA ILE A 11 -6.31 -16.63 -0.15
C ILE A 11 -5.98 -15.14 -0.19
N LEU A 12 -4.75 -14.76 -0.55
CA LEU A 12 -4.34 -13.36 -0.62
C LEU A 12 -5.21 -12.56 -1.61
N VAL A 13 -5.40 -13.09 -2.82
CA VAL A 13 -6.24 -12.46 -3.84
C VAL A 13 -7.69 -12.37 -3.38
N LEU A 14 -8.22 -13.44 -2.77
CA LEU A 14 -9.59 -13.47 -2.26
C LEU A 14 -9.79 -12.42 -1.16
N VAL A 15 -8.92 -12.37 -0.16
CA VAL A 15 -8.99 -11.41 0.95
C VAL A 15 -8.93 -9.98 0.42
N LEU A 16 -8.01 -9.69 -0.50
CA LEU A 16 -7.87 -8.35 -1.07
C LEU A 16 -9.05 -7.98 -1.98
N GLY A 17 -9.61 -8.94 -2.73
CA GLY A 17 -10.84 -8.76 -3.49
C GLY A 17 -12.05 -8.46 -2.59
N LEU A 18 -12.19 -9.16 -1.47
CA LEU A 18 -13.23 -8.91 -0.48
C LEU A 18 -13.04 -7.54 0.19
N LEU A 19 -11.81 -7.14 0.51
CA LEU A 19 -11.50 -5.80 1.04
C LEU A 19 -11.85 -4.70 0.03
N TYR A 20 -11.55 -4.90 -1.25
CA TYR A 20 -11.99 -3.99 -2.31
C TYR A 20 -13.51 -3.84 -2.30
N LEU A 21 -14.26 -4.94 -2.36
CA LEU A 21 -15.73 -4.91 -2.37
C LEU A 21 -16.29 -4.22 -1.13
N LEU A 22 -15.75 -4.54 0.05
CA LEU A 22 -16.16 -3.97 1.33
C LEU A 22 -15.93 -2.46 1.39
N ILE A 23 -14.76 -1.98 0.97
CA ILE A 23 -14.42 -0.57 1.10
C ILE A 23 -15.07 0.22 -0.04
N ALA A 24 -14.99 -0.24 -1.29
CA ALA A 24 -15.56 0.43 -2.45
C ALA A 24 -17.09 0.58 -2.36
N SER A 25 -17.78 -0.31 -1.65
CA SER A 25 -19.23 -0.18 -1.40
C SER A 25 -19.59 0.95 -0.42
N ARG A 26 -18.64 1.48 0.37
CA ARG A 26 -18.86 2.62 1.29
C ARG A 26 -18.92 3.97 0.58
N GLY A 27 -18.40 4.07 -0.64
CA GLY A 27 -18.35 5.32 -1.40
C GLY A 27 -19.22 5.26 -2.66
N ARG A 28 -20.02 6.30 -2.87
CA ARG A 28 -20.86 6.41 -4.09
C ARG A 28 -20.10 6.98 -5.30
N SER A 29 -18.98 7.68 -5.10
CA SER A 29 -18.23 8.31 -6.18
C SER A 29 -17.29 7.35 -6.90
N GLY A 30 -17.19 7.47 -8.23
CA GLY A 30 -16.23 6.71 -9.03
C GLY A 30 -14.78 6.94 -8.59
N ALA A 31 -14.44 8.18 -8.20
CA ALA A 31 -13.13 8.51 -7.66
C ALA A 31 -12.78 7.74 -6.38
N TYR A 32 -13.76 7.54 -5.47
CA TYR A 32 -13.54 6.74 -4.26
C TYR A 32 -13.28 5.27 -4.62
N LYS A 33 -14.08 4.68 -5.51
CA LYS A 33 -13.92 3.29 -5.94
C LYS A 33 -12.58 3.05 -6.66
N LEU A 34 -12.15 4.00 -7.49
CA LEU A 34 -10.83 3.98 -8.13
C LEU A 34 -9.71 4.09 -7.08
N ALA A 35 -9.85 4.97 -6.08
CA ALA A 35 -8.87 5.10 -5.00
C ALA A 35 -8.68 3.79 -4.24
N VAL A 36 -9.79 3.11 -3.90
CA VAL A 36 -9.76 1.78 -3.26
C VAL A 36 -9.08 0.76 -4.17
N GLY A 37 -9.39 0.76 -5.47
CA GLY A 37 -8.76 -0.13 -6.44
C GLY A 37 -7.24 0.05 -6.52
N VAL A 38 -6.76 1.29 -6.55
CA VAL A 38 -5.31 1.60 -6.53
C VAL A 38 -4.68 1.13 -5.22
N ALA A 39 -5.29 1.45 -4.07
CA ALA A 39 -4.74 1.09 -2.76
C ALA A 39 -4.67 -0.44 -2.55
N VAL A 40 -5.72 -1.17 -2.95
CA VAL A 40 -5.77 -2.64 -2.84
C VAL A 40 -4.75 -3.29 -3.78
N THR A 41 -4.65 -2.81 -5.03
CA THR A 41 -3.65 -3.30 -5.99
C THR A 41 -2.24 -3.03 -5.50
N ALA A 42 -1.96 -1.83 -4.98
CA ALA A 42 -0.67 -1.50 -4.38
C ALA A 42 -0.36 -2.42 -3.18
N SER A 43 -1.34 -2.67 -2.31
CA SER A 43 -1.18 -3.60 -1.18
C SER A 43 -0.86 -5.03 -1.65
N LEU A 44 -1.58 -5.52 -2.67
CA LEU A 44 -1.37 -6.84 -3.25
C LEU A 44 0.06 -6.97 -3.78
N LEU A 45 0.48 -6.02 -4.63
CA LEU A 45 1.79 -6.04 -5.26
C LEU A 45 2.92 -5.87 -4.24
N LEU A 46 2.68 -5.09 -3.18
CA LEU A 46 3.64 -4.91 -2.09
C LEU A 46 3.83 -6.24 -1.33
N VAL A 47 2.75 -6.89 -0.91
CA VAL A 47 2.83 -8.18 -0.21
C VAL A 47 3.46 -9.24 -1.12
N TRP A 48 2.96 -9.37 -2.34
CA TRP A 48 3.43 -10.41 -3.26
C TRP A 48 4.90 -10.20 -3.62
N GLY A 49 5.27 -9.01 -4.09
CA GLY A 49 6.66 -8.72 -4.49
C GLY A 49 7.64 -8.91 -3.33
N ASN A 50 7.26 -8.48 -2.13
CA ASN A 50 8.08 -8.63 -0.95
C ASN A 50 8.27 -10.09 -0.52
N LEU A 51 7.23 -10.93 -0.66
CA LEU A 51 7.33 -12.38 -0.37
C LEU A 51 8.05 -13.17 -1.46
N ALA A 52 7.94 -12.75 -2.73
CA ALA A 52 8.48 -13.49 -3.87
C ALA A 52 9.96 -13.19 -4.13
N VAL A 53 10.35 -11.93 -3.99
CA VAL A 53 11.71 -11.47 -4.35
C VAL A 53 12.43 -10.86 -3.14
N GLY A 54 11.68 -10.24 -2.22
CA GLY A 54 12.25 -9.33 -1.23
C GLY A 54 12.71 -8.04 -1.91
N PHE A 55 12.25 -6.90 -1.43
CA PHE A 55 12.66 -5.64 -2.04
C PHE A 55 14.05 -5.21 -1.59
N ILE A 56 14.47 -5.56 -0.37
CA ILE A 56 15.80 -5.27 0.17
C ILE A 56 16.60 -6.56 0.26
N GLY A 57 17.54 -6.77 -0.66
CA GLY A 57 18.35 -7.98 -0.71
C GLY A 57 17.53 -9.19 -1.14
N SER A 58 17.63 -10.31 -0.41
CA SER A 58 16.81 -11.51 -0.66
C SER A 58 15.49 -11.47 0.11
N GLU A 59 14.54 -12.31 -0.28
CA GLU A 59 13.24 -12.52 0.37
C GLU A 59 13.36 -12.91 1.84
N ASN A 60 14.46 -13.58 2.22
CA ASN A 60 14.74 -13.99 3.59
C ASN A 60 15.39 -12.87 4.43
N ASN A 61 15.64 -11.69 3.85
CA ASN A 61 16.19 -10.57 4.59
C ASN A 61 15.15 -9.99 5.56
N PRO A 62 15.41 -9.94 6.88
CA PRO A 62 14.46 -9.42 7.86
C PRO A 62 14.09 -7.95 7.63
N MET A 63 14.90 -7.18 6.90
CA MET A 63 14.58 -5.77 6.58
C MET A 63 13.32 -5.63 5.71
N ASN A 64 12.93 -6.69 4.99
CA ASN A 64 11.68 -6.71 4.24
C ASN A 64 10.43 -6.60 5.13
N LEU A 65 10.55 -6.85 6.44
CA LEU A 65 9.47 -6.64 7.40
C LEU A 65 9.09 -5.15 7.56
N LEU A 66 10.00 -4.22 7.22
CA LEU A 66 9.71 -2.78 7.26
C LEU A 66 8.57 -2.38 6.31
N TYR A 67 8.39 -3.10 5.19
CA TYR A 67 7.24 -2.89 4.31
C TYR A 67 5.91 -3.30 4.95
N GLY A 68 5.93 -4.20 5.94
CA GLY A 68 4.78 -4.50 6.77
C GLY A 68 4.28 -3.28 7.55
N ALA A 69 5.16 -2.36 7.95
CA ALA A 69 4.78 -1.12 8.61
C ALA A 69 3.96 -0.20 7.68
N VAL A 70 4.25 -0.20 6.38
CA VAL A 70 3.48 0.58 5.39
C VAL A 70 2.02 0.10 5.35
N LEU A 71 1.84 -1.22 5.27
CA LEU A 71 0.52 -1.85 5.28
C LEU A 71 -0.21 -1.60 6.61
N ALA A 72 0.51 -1.69 7.74
CA ALA A 72 -0.05 -1.40 9.05
C ALA A 72 -0.53 0.06 9.16
N VAL A 73 0.25 1.03 8.69
CA VAL A 73 -0.13 2.45 8.67
C VAL A 73 -1.37 2.67 7.80
N GLY A 74 -1.41 2.07 6.60
CA GLY A 74 -2.57 2.15 5.73
C GLY A 74 -3.84 1.55 6.37
N PHE A 75 -3.70 0.38 6.99
CA PHE A 75 -4.80 -0.35 7.64
C PHE A 75 -5.34 0.37 8.88
N ILE A 76 -4.45 0.74 9.82
CA ILE A 76 -4.82 1.49 11.03
C ILE A 76 -5.42 2.84 10.63
N GLY A 77 -4.79 3.53 9.67
CA GLY A 77 -5.30 4.79 9.13
C GLY A 77 -6.71 4.64 8.55
N ALA A 78 -7.00 3.56 7.85
CA ALA A 78 -8.34 3.28 7.32
C ALA A 78 -9.38 3.05 8.42
N ILE A 79 -9.02 2.34 9.49
CA ILE A 79 -9.87 2.12 10.68
C ILE A 79 -10.17 3.47 11.35
N LEU A 80 -9.12 4.26 11.64
CA LEU A 80 -9.26 5.57 12.29
C LEU A 80 -10.05 6.55 11.43
N ALA A 81 -9.89 6.48 10.12
CA ALA A 81 -10.65 7.27 9.15
C ALA A 81 -12.13 6.85 9.05
N LYS A 82 -12.51 5.69 9.62
CA LYS A 82 -13.84 5.09 9.47
C LYS A 82 -14.27 4.98 8.00
N LEU A 83 -13.28 4.75 7.12
CA LEU A 83 -13.44 4.72 5.66
C LEU A 83 -13.99 6.01 5.02
N GLN A 84 -13.97 7.15 5.74
CA GLN A 84 -14.37 8.45 5.19
C GLN A 84 -13.33 8.96 4.18
N PRO A 85 -13.73 9.61 3.07
CA PRO A 85 -12.82 9.99 1.99
C PRO A 85 -11.61 10.82 2.46
N LEU A 86 -11.83 11.87 3.24
CA LEU A 86 -10.72 12.74 3.67
C LEU A 86 -9.77 12.03 4.67
N GLY A 87 -10.32 11.18 5.54
CA GLY A 87 -9.51 10.36 6.44
C GLY A 87 -8.68 9.32 5.69
N MET A 88 -9.29 8.64 4.70
CA MET A 88 -8.59 7.70 3.83
C MET A 88 -7.47 8.37 3.04
N ALA A 89 -7.67 9.60 2.57
CA ALA A 89 -6.62 10.38 1.92
C ALA A 89 -5.40 10.57 2.83
N ARG A 90 -5.63 10.95 4.10
CA ARG A 90 -4.55 11.10 5.10
C ARG A 90 -3.85 9.77 5.37
N ALA A 91 -4.60 8.67 5.47
CA ALA A 91 -4.03 7.34 5.65
C ALA A 91 -3.11 6.94 4.48
N MET A 92 -3.52 7.21 3.24
CA MET A 92 -2.70 6.92 2.05
C MET A 92 -1.46 7.80 1.97
N PHE A 93 -1.54 9.09 2.32
CA PHE A 93 -0.35 9.94 2.40
C PHE A 93 0.60 9.52 3.52
N ALA A 94 0.07 9.08 4.68
CA ALA A 94 0.89 8.52 5.74
C ALA A 94 1.60 7.25 5.26
N ALA A 95 0.89 6.33 4.58
CA ALA A 95 1.49 5.14 3.99
C ALA A 95 2.57 5.49 2.95
N ALA A 96 2.35 6.51 2.11
CA ALA A 96 3.36 7.00 1.16
C ALA A 96 4.62 7.51 1.88
N ALA A 97 4.46 8.28 2.95
CA ALA A 97 5.57 8.77 3.77
C ALA A 97 6.32 7.62 4.46
N THR A 98 5.58 6.63 4.99
CA THR A 98 6.18 5.42 5.57
C THR A 98 6.96 4.64 4.51
N GLN A 99 6.39 4.41 3.33
CA GLN A 99 7.04 3.73 2.21
C GLN A 99 8.34 4.46 1.84
N PHE A 100 8.29 5.77 1.67
CA PHE A 100 9.46 6.59 1.39
C PHE A 100 10.54 6.47 2.47
N ALA A 101 10.15 6.37 3.75
CA ALA A 101 11.08 6.24 4.86
C ALA A 101 11.76 4.86 4.96
N VAL A 102 11.17 3.79 4.40
CA VAL A 102 11.67 2.41 4.57
C VAL A 102 13.15 2.26 4.15
N PRO A 103 13.60 2.70 2.97
CA PRO A 103 15.01 2.59 2.59
C PRO A 103 15.94 3.30 3.56
N PHE A 104 15.58 4.50 4.02
CA PHE A 104 16.41 5.27 4.96
C PHE A 104 16.49 4.59 6.32
N VAL A 105 15.38 4.04 6.83
CA VAL A 105 15.38 3.26 8.07
C VAL A 105 16.23 2.00 7.91
N ALA A 106 16.15 1.31 6.77
CA ALA A 106 16.99 0.15 6.50
C ALA A 106 18.49 0.51 6.51
N LEU A 107 18.87 1.65 5.91
CA LEU A 107 20.25 2.17 5.95
C LEU A 107 20.77 2.41 7.37
N LEU A 108 19.91 2.89 8.27
CA LEU A 108 20.26 3.14 9.67
C LEU A 108 20.46 1.85 10.48
N ILE A 109 19.76 0.78 10.14
CA ILE A 109 19.88 -0.51 10.82
C ILE A 109 21.12 -1.27 10.33
N LYS A 110 21.33 -1.30 9.01
CA LYS A 110 22.46 -2.00 8.40
C LYS A 110 22.87 -1.30 7.10
N GLN A 111 24.14 -0.95 6.99
CA GLN A 111 24.68 -0.37 5.76
C GLN A 111 24.68 -1.45 4.65
N PRO A 112 23.94 -1.24 3.55
CA PRO A 112 23.95 -2.16 2.43
C PRO A 112 25.23 -1.96 1.62
N GLU A 113 25.70 -3.03 0.99
CA GLU A 113 26.69 -2.91 -0.08
C GLU A 113 26.06 -2.16 -1.26
N LEU A 114 26.74 -1.13 -1.75
CA LEU A 114 26.29 -0.31 -2.87
C LEU A 114 26.34 -1.14 -4.17
N THR A 115 25.24 -1.81 -4.46
CA THR A 115 25.05 -2.70 -5.61
C THR A 115 23.86 -2.25 -6.45
N MET A 116 23.66 -2.84 -7.64
CA MET A 116 22.46 -2.62 -8.45
C MET A 116 21.16 -2.91 -7.69
N GLY A 117 21.19 -3.74 -6.65
CA GLY A 117 20.03 -3.99 -5.79
C GLY A 117 19.52 -2.73 -5.09
N VAL A 118 20.42 -1.80 -4.71
CA VAL A 118 20.04 -0.54 -4.04
C VAL A 118 19.24 0.37 -4.99
N LEU A 119 19.61 0.41 -6.28
CA LEU A 119 18.85 1.17 -7.27
C LEU A 119 17.42 0.61 -7.42
N TRP A 120 17.27 -0.71 -7.43
CA TRP A 120 15.94 -1.33 -7.49
C TRP A 120 15.08 -1.04 -6.26
N VAL A 121 15.68 -1.03 -5.06
CA VAL A 121 14.98 -0.62 -3.83
C VAL A 121 14.41 0.80 -3.99
N ILE A 122 15.21 1.74 -4.50
CA ILE A 122 14.80 3.14 -4.67
C ILE A 122 13.68 3.26 -5.72
N VAL A 123 13.84 2.62 -6.88
CA VAL A 123 12.84 2.66 -7.97
C VAL A 123 11.52 2.07 -7.49
N LEU A 124 11.53 0.88 -6.90
CA LEU A 124 10.32 0.23 -6.40
C LEU A 124 9.66 1.07 -5.29
N ASN A 125 10.42 1.61 -4.34
CA ASN A 125 9.86 2.48 -3.30
C ASN A 125 9.21 3.72 -3.89
N THR A 126 9.82 4.34 -4.89
CA THR A 126 9.27 5.53 -5.55
C THR A 126 7.96 5.19 -6.25
N ILE A 127 7.89 4.06 -6.94
CA ILE A 127 6.66 3.58 -7.60
C ILE A 127 5.55 3.35 -6.56
N PHE A 128 5.83 2.60 -5.50
CA PHE A 128 4.83 2.31 -4.46
C PHE A 128 4.39 3.57 -3.72
N ALA A 129 5.32 4.46 -3.35
CA ALA A 129 4.99 5.75 -2.75
C ALA A 129 4.09 6.58 -3.68
N GLY A 130 4.38 6.56 -4.99
CA GLY A 130 3.53 7.16 -6.03
C GLY A 130 2.12 6.58 -6.06
N LEU A 131 1.98 5.25 -6.02
CA LEU A 131 0.66 4.59 -5.97
C LEU A 131 -0.15 5.01 -4.74
N TRP A 132 0.49 5.07 -3.56
CA TRP A 132 -0.15 5.55 -2.34
C TRP A 132 -0.57 7.02 -2.44
N VAL A 133 0.28 7.90 -3.00
CA VAL A 133 -0.06 9.30 -3.26
C VAL A 133 -1.26 9.41 -4.21
N VAL A 134 -1.26 8.66 -5.31
CA VAL A 134 -2.36 8.65 -6.29
C VAL A 134 -3.67 8.23 -5.61
N ALA A 135 -3.68 7.16 -4.83
CA ALA A 135 -4.84 6.74 -4.06
C ALA A 135 -5.30 7.85 -3.10
N GLY A 136 -4.38 8.49 -2.37
CA GLY A 136 -4.68 9.59 -1.46
C GLY A 136 -5.30 10.80 -2.15
N LEU A 137 -4.79 11.17 -3.32
CA LEU A 137 -5.34 12.25 -4.15
C LEU A 137 -6.76 11.93 -4.64
N LEU A 138 -7.02 10.70 -5.06
CA LEU A 138 -8.34 10.25 -5.48
C LEU A 138 -9.35 10.27 -4.33
N PHE A 139 -8.97 9.80 -3.14
CA PHE A 139 -9.80 9.90 -1.94
C PHE A 139 -10.09 11.36 -1.54
N ARG A 140 -9.09 12.25 -1.64
CA ARG A 140 -9.29 13.68 -1.39
C ARG A 140 -10.29 14.30 -2.38
N ARG A 141 -10.17 13.98 -3.67
CA ARG A 141 -11.13 14.41 -4.71
C ARG A 141 -12.54 13.91 -4.42
N ALA A 142 -12.68 12.65 -4.00
CA ALA A 142 -13.98 12.09 -3.62
C ALA A 142 -14.64 12.83 -2.43
N GLY A 143 -13.84 13.26 -1.45
CA GLY A 143 -14.33 14.06 -0.32
C GLY A 143 -14.81 15.45 -0.73
N LEU A 144 -14.05 16.14 -1.59
CA LEU A 144 -14.44 17.46 -2.10
C LEU A 144 -15.75 17.41 -2.91
N ALA A 145 -15.92 16.37 -3.73
CA ALA A 145 -17.16 16.17 -4.49
C ALA A 145 -18.39 15.98 -3.58
N SER A 146 -18.26 15.26 -2.46
CA SER A 146 -19.39 15.07 -1.53
C SER A 146 -19.85 16.35 -0.83
N VAL A 147 -18.95 17.31 -0.60
CA VAL A 147 -19.29 18.59 0.02
C VAL A 147 -20.02 19.50 -0.98
N GLY A 148 -19.66 19.45 -2.26
CA GLY A 148 -20.27 20.27 -3.32
C GLY A 148 -21.73 19.94 -3.61
N PHE A 149 -22.17 18.69 -3.42
CA PHE A 149 -23.58 18.28 -3.61
C PHE A 149 -24.48 18.53 -2.39
N SER A 150 -23.91 18.94 -1.25
CA SER A 150 -24.67 19.21 -0.01
C SER A 150 -25.00 20.70 0.18
N ARG A 151 -24.75 21.53 -0.84
CA ARG A 151 -25.16 22.93 -0.94
C ARG A 151 -26.10 23.08 -2.13
#